data_AF-A0A3C1GCR7-F1
#
_entry.id   AF-A0A3C1GCR7-F1
#
_cell.length_a   1.000
_cell.length_b   1.000
_cell.length_c   1.000
_cell.angle_alpha   90.00
_cell.angle_beta   90.00
_cell.angle_gamma   90.00
#
_symmetry.space_group_name_H-M   'P 1'
#
loop_
_entity.id
_entity.type
_entity.pdbx_description
1 polymer ?
#
loop_
_entity_poly.entity_id
_entity_poly.type
_entity_poly.pdbx_seq_one_letter_code
_entity_poly.pdbx_strand_id
1 'polypeptide(L)'
;MEDGFQFGLKERGGVIAGRKVQAFFGDSAGQPAQTRTKAQELVERDHVQVLTGPVAAFEVYAISDYIRRVERREGRLMNVVIDTYRDVSQFWKYEPAAFLAAPVYSRDYPPAKNLE
;
A
#
# COMPACT_ATOMS: atom_id res chain seq x y z
N MET A 1 11.89 -5.36 -1.00
CA MET A 1 10.58 -5.68 -1.60
C MET A 1 10.74 -6.15 -3.04
N GLU A 2 11.59 -5.49 -3.83
CA GLU A 2 11.80 -5.80 -5.27
C GLU A 2 12.22 -7.25 -5.52
N ASP A 3 13.30 -7.71 -4.89
CA ASP A 3 13.81 -9.08 -5.09
C ASP A 3 12.77 -10.15 -4.76
N GLY A 4 12.03 -9.97 -3.66
CA GLY A 4 10.96 -10.89 -3.27
C GLY A 4 9.80 -10.92 -4.26
N PHE A 5 9.42 -9.76 -4.81
CA PHE A 5 8.39 -9.69 -5.84
C PHE A 5 8.84 -10.34 -7.15
N GLN A 6 10.07 -10.05 -7.60
CA GLN A 6 10.66 -10.66 -8.79
C GLN A 6 10.81 -12.18 -8.65
N PHE A 7 11.25 -12.65 -7.48
CA PHE A 7 11.31 -14.07 -7.16
C PHE A 7 9.93 -14.73 -7.28
N GLY A 8 8.90 -14.17 -6.64
CA GLY A 8 7.53 -14.70 -6.71
C GLY A 8 6.91 -14.68 -8.11
N LEU A 9 7.28 -13.70 -8.94
CA LEU A 9 6.92 -13.69 -10.37
C LEU A 9 7.65 -14.78 -11.14
N LYS A 10 8.95 -14.96 -10.91
CA LYS A 10 9.77 -15.98 -11.58
C LYS A 10 9.25 -17.38 -11.30
N GLU A 11 8.86 -17.68 -10.06
CA GLU A 11 8.24 -18.96 -9.69
C GLU A 11 6.94 -19.25 -10.46
N ARG A 12 6.22 -18.20 -10.88
CA ARG A 12 4.97 -18.30 -11.65
C ARG A 12 5.17 -18.06 -13.15
N GLY A 13 6.41 -18.12 -13.65
CA GLY A 13 6.72 -17.88 -15.06
C GLY A 13 6.41 -16.46 -15.55
N GLY A 14 6.33 -15.49 -14.62
CA GLY A 14 5.99 -14.10 -14.93
C GLY A 14 4.52 -13.87 -15.28
N VAL A 15 3.63 -14.79 -14.93
CA VAL A 15 2.20 -14.72 -15.27
C VAL A 15 1.35 -14.66 -14.00
N ILE A 16 0.39 -13.74 -13.97
CA ILE A 16 -0.66 -13.67 -12.95
C ILE A 16 -2.01 -13.68 -13.66
N ALA A 17 -2.91 -14.60 -13.27
CA ALA A 17 -4.24 -14.76 -13.85
C ALA A 17 -4.24 -14.81 -15.40
N GLY A 18 -3.25 -15.50 -15.98
CA GLY A 18 -3.10 -15.64 -17.44
C GLY A 18 -2.51 -14.42 -18.17
N ARG A 19 -2.15 -13.34 -17.46
CA ARG A 19 -1.52 -12.15 -18.03
C ARG A 19 -0.04 -12.07 -17.67
N LYS A 20 0.80 -11.76 -18.66
CA LYS A 20 2.23 -11.51 -18.44
C LYS A 20 2.38 -10.21 -17.65
N VAL A 21 3.16 -10.26 -16.58
CA VAL A 21 3.40 -9.11 -15.70
C VAL A 21 4.71 -8.44 -16.08
N GLN A 22 4.67 -7.12 -16.25
CA GLN A 22 5.85 -6.27 -16.34
C GLN A 22 5.95 -5.45 -15.06
N ALA A 23 7.13 -5.44 -14.45
CA ALA A 23 7.39 -4.70 -13.22
C ALA A 23 8.23 -3.45 -13.52
N PHE A 24 7.85 -2.33 -12.92
CA PHE A 24 8.59 -1.08 -12.93
C PHE A 24 8.89 -0.70 -11.49
N PHE A 25 10.09 -0.19 -11.24
CA PHE A 25 10.56 0.13 -9.90
C PHE A 25 10.96 1.61 -9.85
N GLY A 26 10.50 2.31 -8.81
CA GLY A 26 10.81 3.70 -8.55
C GLY A 26 11.37 3.86 -7.14
N ASP A 27 12.66 4.18 -7.04
CA ASP A 27 13.29 4.48 -5.76
C ASP A 27 12.79 5.85 -5.24
N SER A 28 12.06 5.82 -4.13
CA SER A 28 11.56 7.00 -3.44
C SER A 28 12.58 7.62 -2.47
N ALA A 29 13.69 6.93 -2.20
CA ALA A 29 14.69 7.27 -1.19
C ALA A 29 14.10 7.57 0.21
N GLY A 30 12.91 7.08 0.53
CA GLY A 30 12.21 7.40 1.78
C GLY A 30 11.78 8.86 1.88
N GLN A 31 11.65 9.58 0.77
CA GLN A 31 11.36 11.01 0.74
C GLN A 31 10.01 11.32 0.07
N PRO A 32 9.09 12.07 0.73
CA PRO A 32 7.77 12.38 0.16
C PRO A 32 7.80 13.07 -1.20
N ALA A 33 8.71 14.03 -1.39
CA ALA A 33 8.84 14.76 -2.65
C ALA A 33 9.23 13.83 -3.80
N GLN A 34 10.23 12.96 -3.58
CA GLN A 34 10.68 11.99 -4.57
C GLN A 34 9.64 10.90 -4.81
N THR A 35 8.93 10.47 -3.78
CA THR A 35 7.79 9.53 -3.90
C THR A 35 6.76 10.06 -4.91
N ARG A 36 6.41 11.34 -4.81
CA ARG A 36 5.44 11.96 -5.72
C ARG A 36 5.93 11.98 -7.17
N THR A 37 7.18 12.36 -7.39
CA THR A 37 7.79 12.35 -8.73
C THR A 37 7.79 10.94 -9.32
N LYS A 38 8.14 9.92 -8.53
CA LYS A 38 8.15 8.53 -9.01
C LYS A 38 6.77 7.97 -9.26
N ALA A 39 5.78 8.28 -8.42
CA ALA A 39 4.40 7.92 -8.69
C ALA A 39 3.89 8.56 -9.98
N GLN A 40 4.19 9.84 -10.22
CA GLN A 40 3.87 10.53 -11.47
C GLN A 40 4.50 9.85 -12.69
N GLU A 41 5.79 9.53 -12.64
CA GLU A 41 6.45 8.78 -13.72
C GLU A 41 5.76 7.43 -13.98
N LEU A 42 5.51 6.64 -12.94
CA LEU A 42 4.92 5.31 -13.08
C LEU A 42 3.49 5.36 -13.63
N VAL A 43 2.65 6.28 -13.13
CA VAL A 43 1.25 6.36 -13.52
C VAL A 43 1.07 7.06 -14.87
N GLU A 44 1.72 8.21 -15.06
CA GLU A 44 1.45 9.08 -16.21
C GLU A 44 2.33 8.73 -17.42
N ARG A 45 3.57 8.30 -17.22
CA ARG A 45 4.49 7.95 -18.31
C ARG A 45 4.45 6.45 -18.61
N ASP A 46 4.61 5.63 -17.57
CA ASP A 46 4.74 4.17 -17.73
C ASP A 46 3.36 3.47 -17.71
N HIS A 47 2.28 4.22 -17.43
CA HIS A 47 0.89 3.77 -17.46
C HIS A 47 0.64 2.49 -16.67
N VAL A 48 1.27 2.35 -15.49
CA VAL A 48 1.11 1.15 -14.65
C VAL A 48 -0.36 0.96 -14.24
N GLN A 49 -0.83 -0.29 -14.27
CA GLN A 49 -2.20 -0.62 -13.88
C GLN A 49 -2.36 -0.88 -12.39
N VAL A 50 -1.27 -1.25 -11.71
CA VAL A 50 -1.22 -1.50 -10.28
C VAL A 50 0.00 -0.80 -9.72
N LEU A 51 -0.21 0.07 -8.74
CA LEU A 51 0.85 0.67 -7.95
C LEU A 51 0.92 -0.07 -6.61
N THR A 52 2.08 -0.67 -6.31
CA THR A 52 2.33 -1.40 -5.06
C THR A 52 3.48 -0.77 -4.29
N GLY A 53 3.39 -0.78 -2.96
CA GLY A 53 4.12 0.15 -2.09
C GLY A 53 3.38 1.50 -1.98
N PRO A 54 4.02 2.58 -1.49
CA PRO A 54 5.30 2.68 -0.77
C PRO A 54 5.39 1.83 0.50
N VAL A 55 6.61 1.68 1.05
CA VAL A 55 6.80 0.90 2.29
C VAL A 55 6.45 1.71 3.53
N ALA A 56 6.75 3.02 3.53
CA ALA A 56 6.47 3.88 4.66
C ALA A 56 5.13 4.63 4.53
N ALA A 57 4.40 4.72 5.63
CA ALA A 57 3.07 5.34 5.65
C ALA A 57 3.06 6.82 5.22
N PHE A 58 4.12 7.57 5.53
CA PHE A 58 4.23 8.98 5.14
C PHE A 58 4.42 9.16 3.63
N GLU A 59 5.01 8.18 2.94
CA GLU A 59 5.15 8.19 1.48
C GLU A 59 3.78 7.94 0.82
N VAL A 60 3.02 6.96 1.32
CA VAL A 60 1.64 6.68 0.86
C VAL A 60 0.78 7.94 0.99
N TYR A 61 0.94 8.69 2.08
CA TYR A 61 0.19 9.94 2.29
C TYR A 61 0.52 11.00 1.22
N ALA A 62 1.78 11.08 0.80
CA ALA A 62 2.25 12.03 -0.20
C ALA A 62 1.68 11.79 -1.62
N ILE A 63 1.16 10.59 -1.89
CA ILE A 63 0.56 10.19 -3.17
C ILE A 63 -0.91 9.80 -3.05
N SER A 64 -1.58 10.24 -1.98
CA SER A 64 -2.96 9.86 -1.70
C SER A 64 -3.97 10.32 -2.76
N ASP A 65 -3.62 11.32 -3.57
CA ASP A 65 -4.35 11.79 -4.74
C ASP A 65 -4.39 10.76 -5.89
N TYR A 66 -3.39 9.88 -6.00
CA TYR A 66 -3.38 8.77 -6.97
C TYR A 66 -4.21 7.56 -6.55
N ILE A 67 -4.46 7.41 -5.24
CA ILE A 67 -5.10 6.22 -4.66
C ILE A 67 -6.59 6.46 -4.43
N ARG A 68 -7.00 7.71 -4.23
CA ARG A 68 -8.35 8.07 -3.82
C ARG A 68 -9.14 8.66 -4.98
N ARG A 69 -10.36 8.16 -5.18
CA ARG A 69 -11.33 8.82 -6.06
C ARG A 69 -12.00 9.95 -5.29
N VAL A 70 -11.92 11.15 -5.84
CA VAL A 70 -12.62 12.33 -5.31
C VAL A 70 -13.99 12.40 -5.96
N GLU A 71 -15.04 12.28 -5.15
CA GLU A 71 -16.43 12.45 -5.59
C GLU A 71 -17.06 13.67 -4.89
N ARG A 72 -17.98 14.35 -5.56
CA ARG A 72 -18.78 15.40 -4.93
C ARG A 72 -19.96 14.76 -4.20
N ARG A 73 -19.98 14.86 -2.86
CA ARG A 73 -21.09 14.40 -2.01
C ARG A 73 -21.58 15.56 -1.14
N GLU A 74 -22.90 15.76 -1.11
CA GLU A 74 -23.55 16.81 -0.30
C GLU A 74 -22.93 18.21 -0.55
N GLY A 75 -22.57 18.51 -1.80
CA GLY A 75 -21.99 19.79 -2.19
C GLY A 75 -20.49 19.96 -1.88
N ARG A 76 -19.82 18.97 -1.26
CA ARG A 76 -18.39 19.01 -0.92
C ARG A 76 -17.62 17.91 -1.68
N LEU A 77 -16.36 18.18 -2.01
CA LEU A 77 -15.46 17.15 -2.55
C LEU A 77 -14.97 16.26 -1.41
N MET A 78 -15.20 14.95 -1.53
CA MET A 78 -14.83 13.96 -0.52
C MET A 78 -14.06 12.81 -1.17
N ASN A 79 -13.03 12.33 -0.48
CA ASN A 79 -12.36 11.08 -0.83
C ASN A 79 -13.31 9.93 -0.51
N VAL A 80 -13.71 9.15 -1.51
CA VAL A 80 -14.60 8.01 -1.33
C VAL A 80 -13.85 6.69 -1.42
N VAL A 81 -14.30 5.72 -0.64
CA VAL A 81 -13.87 4.32 -0.80
C VAL A 81 -14.57 3.79 -2.05
N ILE A 82 -13.78 3.46 -3.07
CA ILE A 82 -14.29 2.98 -4.37
C ILE A 82 -14.62 1.50 -4.37
N ASP A 83 -13.89 0.74 -3.56
CA ASP A 83 -14.06 -0.70 -3.43
C ASP A 83 -13.57 -1.15 -2.04
N THR A 84 -14.15 -2.21 -1.51
CA THR A 84 -13.78 -2.81 -0.23
C THR A 84 -13.64 -4.30 -0.40
N TYR A 85 -12.41 -4.78 -0.35
CA TYR A 85 -12.10 -6.20 -0.41
C TYR A 85 -12.39 -6.84 0.95
N ARG A 86 -13.46 -7.65 1.02
CA ARG A 86 -14.01 -8.19 2.28
C ARG A 86 -13.04 -9.10 3.05
N ASP A 87 -12.11 -9.73 2.34
CA ASP A 87 -11.13 -10.67 2.94
C ASP A 87 -9.81 -9.99 3.35
N VAL A 88 -9.80 -8.66 3.41
CA VAL A 88 -8.64 -7.86 3.84
C VAL A 88 -8.99 -7.10 5.12
N SER A 89 -8.41 -7.53 6.25
CA SER A 89 -8.57 -6.88 7.54
C SER A 89 -7.31 -6.09 7.92
N GLN A 90 -7.48 -4.84 8.34
CA GLN A 90 -6.40 -4.03 8.94
C GLN A 90 -5.88 -4.63 10.25
N PHE A 91 -6.64 -5.55 10.85
CA PHE A 91 -6.35 -6.20 12.12
C PHE A 91 -5.72 -7.58 11.93
N TRP A 92 -5.31 -7.93 10.71
CA TRP A 92 -4.76 -9.24 10.37
C TRP A 92 -5.68 -10.37 10.85
N LYS A 93 -5.18 -11.26 11.72
CA LYS A 93 -5.92 -12.40 12.29
C LYS A 93 -6.73 -12.04 13.55
N TYR A 94 -6.66 -10.77 13.98
CA TYR A 94 -7.32 -10.32 15.20
C TYR A 94 -8.72 -9.81 14.90
N GLU A 95 -9.64 -10.10 15.82
CA GLU A 95 -10.98 -9.50 15.80
C GLU A 95 -10.89 -7.97 15.99
N PRO A 96 -11.54 -7.16 15.13
CA PRO A 96 -11.46 -5.71 15.17
C PRO A 96 -11.74 -5.11 16.54
N ALA A 97 -12.82 -5.55 17.20
CA ALA A 97 -13.22 -5.04 18.50
C ALA A 97 -12.19 -5.33 19.59
N ALA A 98 -11.59 -6.53 19.56
CA ALA A 98 -10.55 -6.91 20.51
C ALA A 98 -9.25 -6.14 20.28
N PHE A 99 -8.86 -5.93 19.02
CA PHE A 99 -7.66 -5.17 18.68
C PHE A 99 -7.79 -3.68 19.05
N LEU A 100 -8.94 -3.07 18.77
CA LEU A 100 -9.19 -1.65 19.07
C LEU A 100 -9.32 -1.38 20.58
N ALA A 101 -9.70 -2.39 21.37
CA ALA A 101 -9.72 -2.29 22.82
C ALA A 101 -8.32 -2.42 23.46
N ALA A 102 -7.34 -2.91 22.71
CA ALA A 102 -5.98 -3.05 23.20
C ALA A 102 -5.31 -1.68 23.40
N PRO A 103 -4.41 -1.54 24.40
CA PRO A 103 -3.62 -0.34 24.55
C PRO A 103 -2.83 0.00 23.27
N VAL A 104 -2.65 1.29 23.03
CA VAL A 104 -1.77 1.77 21.96
C VAL A 104 -0.36 1.20 22.16
N TYR A 105 0.29 0.88 21.04
CA TYR A 105 1.67 0.42 21.04
C TYR A 105 2.55 1.36 21.88
N SER A 106 3.25 0.77 22.85
CA SER A 106 4.13 1.46 23.79
C SER A 106 5.33 0.56 24.07
N ARG A 107 6.31 1.08 24.82
CA ARG A 107 7.48 0.28 25.21
C ARG A 107 7.08 -0.99 25.97
N ASP A 108 5.99 -0.92 26.74
CA ASP A 108 5.55 -2.00 27.62
C ASP A 108 4.43 -2.85 26.99
N TYR A 109 3.93 -2.48 25.79
CA TYR A 109 2.82 -3.17 25.14
C TYR A 109 2.85 -3.09 23.60
N PRO A 110 2.67 -4.22 22.88
CA PRO A 110 2.62 -5.58 23.37
C PRO A 110 4.00 -6.00 23.92
N PRO A 111 4.06 -6.77 25.02
CA PRO A 111 5.32 -7.20 25.60
C PRO A 111 6.11 -8.02 24.58
N ALA A 112 7.30 -7.52 24.24
CA ALA A 112 8.18 -8.18 23.28
C ALA A 112 8.74 -9.47 23.89
N LYS A 113 8.18 -10.61 23.48
CA LYS A 113 8.57 -11.93 24.01
C LYS A 113 9.91 -12.44 23.47
N ASN A 114 10.44 -11.85 22.40
CA ASN A 114 11.59 -12.36 21.64
C ASN A 114 12.65 -11.27 21.32
N LEU A 115 12.76 -10.21 22.14
CA LEU A 115 13.89 -9.29 22.05
C LEU A 115 15.01 -9.85 22.95
N GLU A 116 15.90 -10.64 22.35
CA GLU A 116 17.25 -10.90 22.89
C GLU A 116 18.24 -9.90 22.30
#